data_AF-A0A1B0ACI5-F1
#
_entry.id   AF-A0A1B0ACI5-F1
#
_cell.length_a   1.000
_cell.length_b   1.000
_cell.length_c   1.000
_cell.angle_alpha   90.00
_cell.angle_beta   90.00
_cell.angle_gamma   90.00
#
_symmetry.space_group_name_H-M   'P 1'
#
loop_
_entity.id
_entity.type
_entity.pdbx_description
1 polymer ?
#
loop_
_entity_poly.entity_id
_entity_poly.type
_entity_poly.pdbx_seq_one_letter_code
_entity_poly.pdbx_strand_id
1 'polypeptide(L)'
;MLCNADLDFEDGLYSESNHLNDRLKFLNSYSIHMGIKQEPNSIAEIEANALAKDRQKKDNHNMIERRRRFNINDRIKELGTLLPKTNDPYYEVVRDTRPNKGTILKSSVDYIKCLKHEVSRLKQNEYRQRQMELLNHRLLDRIKYAGLREDSTKNHIVIAYKRSH
;
A
#
# COMPACT_ATOMS: atom_id res chain seq x y z
N MET A 1 -24.01 -9.06 49.93
CA MET A 1 -22.86 -8.41 50.58
C MET A 1 -22.37 -7.28 49.68
N LEU A 2 -22.54 -6.05 50.18
CA LEU A 2 -21.73 -4.82 49.98
C LEU A 2 -21.50 -4.38 48.51
N CYS A 3 -22.09 -3.33 47.94
CA CYS A 3 -22.50 -1.98 48.39
C CYS A 3 -21.43 -1.19 49.16
N ASN A 4 -20.91 -0.14 48.50
CA ASN A 4 -20.76 1.28 48.92
C ASN A 4 -19.86 1.95 47.84
N ALA A 5 -20.26 2.97 47.08
CA ALA A 5 -20.81 4.30 47.40
C ALA A 5 -19.84 5.18 48.20
N ASP A 6 -19.55 6.34 47.57
CA ASP A 6 -19.11 7.64 48.10
C ASP A 6 -17.65 7.80 48.55
N LEU A 7 -16.93 8.74 47.91
CA LEU A 7 -16.83 10.13 48.40
C LEU A 7 -15.99 11.01 47.44
N ASP A 8 -16.61 12.08 46.96
CA ASP A 8 -15.97 13.29 46.43
C ASP A 8 -15.09 13.97 47.50
N PHE A 9 -14.21 14.88 47.06
CA PHE A 9 -13.90 16.21 47.65
C PHE A 9 -12.40 16.58 47.74
N GLU A 10 -12.13 17.88 47.54
CA GLU A 10 -10.87 18.68 47.54
C GLU A 10 -10.10 18.78 46.21
N ASP A 11 -10.41 19.78 45.36
CA ASP A 11 -9.97 21.21 45.38
C ASP A 11 -8.65 21.37 44.59
N GLY A 12 -8.64 22.08 43.46
CA GLY A 12 -8.52 23.53 43.43
C GLY A 12 -7.15 23.86 42.83
N LEU A 13 -7.07 24.83 41.92
CA LEU A 13 -5.86 25.33 41.23
C LEU A 13 -5.50 24.75 39.83
N TYR A 14 -6.46 24.60 38.91
CA TYR A 14 -6.11 24.59 37.47
C TYR A 14 -7.20 25.24 36.58
N SER A 15 -7.89 26.27 37.08
CA SER A 15 -8.98 26.92 36.33
C SER A 15 -8.84 28.43 36.10
N GLU A 16 -7.69 29.04 36.39
CA GLU A 16 -7.54 30.50 36.26
C GLU A 16 -6.85 30.94 34.95
N SER A 17 -6.11 30.04 34.30
CA SER A 17 -5.38 30.36 33.06
C SER A 17 -6.23 30.31 31.79
N ASN A 18 -7.33 29.54 31.80
CA ASN A 18 -8.21 29.41 30.63
C ASN A 18 -9.26 30.52 30.57
N HIS A 19 -9.73 31.03 31.72
CA HIS A 19 -10.75 32.07 31.72
C HIS A 19 -10.21 33.43 31.25
N LEU A 20 -8.94 33.75 31.55
CA LEU A 20 -8.27 34.93 30.98
C LEU A 20 -8.11 34.82 29.47
N ASN A 21 -7.81 33.62 28.97
CA ASN A 21 -7.61 33.39 27.54
C ASN A 21 -8.93 33.49 26.76
N ASP A 22 -10.01 32.96 27.32
CA ASP A 22 -11.35 33.09 26.72
C ASP A 22 -11.91 34.50 26.87
N ARG A 23 -11.58 35.21 27.96
CA ARG A 23 -11.88 36.63 28.12
C ARG A 23 -11.05 37.51 27.18
N LEU A 24 -9.79 37.15 26.89
CA LEU A 24 -8.96 37.79 25.86
C LEU A 24 -9.53 37.54 24.47
N LYS A 25 -9.98 36.32 24.17
CA LYS A 25 -10.66 36.00 22.90
C LYS A 25 -11.98 36.72 22.76
N PHE A 26 -12.74 36.86 23.85
CA PHE A 26 -14.00 37.60 23.88
C PHE A 26 -13.78 39.12 23.72
N LEU A 27 -12.78 39.71 24.40
CA LEU A 27 -12.37 41.10 24.22
C LEU A 27 -11.79 41.36 22.82
N ASN A 28 -11.02 40.41 22.28
CA ASN A 28 -10.53 40.48 20.90
C ASN A 28 -11.71 40.41 19.91
N SER A 29 -12.68 39.51 20.14
CA SER A 29 -13.92 39.41 19.37
C SER A 29 -14.79 40.67 19.46
N TYR A 30 -14.90 41.30 20.64
CA TYR A 30 -15.62 42.57 20.82
C TYR A 30 -14.84 43.75 20.23
N SER A 31 -13.51 43.72 20.25
CA SER A 31 -12.64 44.68 19.56
C SER A 31 -12.73 44.53 18.04
N ILE A 32 -12.99 43.32 17.51
CA ILE A 32 -13.32 43.08 16.11
C ILE A 32 -14.75 43.59 15.79
N HIS A 33 -15.70 43.47 16.72
CA HIS A 33 -17.09 43.92 16.53
C HIS A 33 -17.28 45.45 16.66
N MET A 34 -16.47 46.15 17.46
CA MET A 34 -16.33 47.61 17.40
C MET A 34 -15.26 48.06 16.41
N GLY A 35 -14.97 47.23 15.41
CA GLY A 35 -14.18 47.58 14.25
C GLY A 35 -14.84 48.74 13.50
N ILE A 36 -14.54 49.96 13.95
CA ILE A 36 -14.16 51.02 13.02
C ILE A 36 -13.14 50.34 12.11
N LYS A 37 -13.59 49.82 10.97
CA LYS A 37 -12.70 49.56 9.86
C LYS A 37 -12.10 50.93 9.60
N GLN A 38 -10.86 51.14 10.05
CA GLN A 38 -10.06 52.19 9.48
C GLN A 38 -10.03 51.83 7.99
N GLU A 39 -10.84 52.55 7.21
CA GLU A 39 -10.66 52.65 5.79
C GLU A 39 -9.16 52.91 5.58
N PRO A 40 -8.47 52.14 4.73
CA PRO A 40 -7.04 52.32 4.52
C PRO A 40 -6.79 53.80 4.23
N ASN A 41 -6.16 54.50 5.17
CA ASN A 41 -6.18 55.97 5.23
C ASN A 41 -5.25 56.58 4.15
N SER A 42 -4.67 55.75 3.28
CA SER A 42 -3.91 56.16 2.11
C SER A 42 -3.91 55.09 1.01
N ILE A 43 -3.89 55.53 -0.26
CA ILE A 43 -3.74 54.67 -1.45
C ILE A 43 -2.50 53.75 -1.32
N ALA A 44 -1.43 54.25 -0.69
CA ALA A 44 -0.20 53.52 -0.45
C ALA A 44 -0.38 52.28 0.46
N GLU A 45 -1.30 52.33 1.42
CA GLU A 45 -1.59 51.20 2.32
C GLU A 45 -2.42 50.11 1.61
N ILE A 46 -3.30 50.51 0.69
CA ILE A 46 -4.03 49.58 -0.19
C ILE A 46 -3.05 48.85 -1.11
N GLU A 47 -2.13 49.59 -1.74
CA GLU A 47 -1.11 49.03 -2.62
C GLU A 47 -0.15 48.11 -1.87
N ALA A 48 0.31 48.50 -0.67
CA ALA A 48 1.16 47.65 0.17
C ALA A 48 0.47 46.35 0.59
N ASN A 49 -0.81 46.41 0.96
CA ASN A 49 -1.61 45.24 1.32
C ASN A 49 -1.88 44.34 0.10
N ALA A 50 -2.10 44.92 -1.08
CA ALA A 50 -2.24 44.17 -2.33
C ALA A 50 -0.93 43.43 -2.69
N LEU A 51 0.22 44.10 -2.59
CA LEU A 51 1.54 43.52 -2.82
C LEU A 51 1.86 42.39 -1.84
N ALA A 52 1.51 42.55 -0.56
CA ALA A 52 1.68 41.51 0.45
C ALA A 52 0.82 40.27 0.15
N LYS A 53 -0.43 40.46 -0.28
CA LYS A 53 -1.33 39.36 -0.67
C LYS A 53 -0.80 38.62 -1.90
N ASP A 54 -0.27 39.32 -2.90
CA ASP A 54 0.28 38.68 -4.09
C ASP A 54 1.58 37.92 -3.81
N ARG A 55 2.42 38.44 -2.91
CA ARG A 55 3.57 37.69 -2.39
C ARG A 55 3.14 36.40 -1.68
N GLN A 56 2.13 36.47 -0.80
CA GLN A 56 1.60 35.29 -0.12
C GLN A 56 1.05 34.25 -1.09
N LYS A 57 0.32 34.66 -2.14
CA LYS A 57 -0.17 33.75 -3.19
C LYS A 57 1.00 33.05 -3.89
N LYS A 58 2.05 33.79 -4.24
CA LYS A 58 3.25 33.23 -4.88
C LYS A 58 3.96 32.23 -3.97
N ASP A 59 4.11 32.54 -2.68
CA ASP A 59 4.74 31.65 -1.72
C ASP A 59 3.90 30.38 -1.47
N ASN A 60 2.58 30.52 -1.38
CA ASN A 60 1.65 29.39 -1.31
C ASN A 60 1.77 28.51 -2.56
N HIS A 61 1.79 29.10 -3.75
CA HIS A 61 1.98 28.37 -5.00
C HIS A 61 3.33 27.63 -5.03
N ASN A 62 4.42 28.31 -4.64
CA ASN A 62 5.75 27.72 -4.56
C ASN A 62 5.81 26.54 -3.59
N MET A 63 5.14 26.65 -2.44
CA MET A 63 5.06 25.58 -1.45
C MET A 63 4.32 24.36 -2.00
N ILE A 64 3.18 24.57 -2.67
CA ILE A 64 2.40 23.49 -3.28
C ILE A 64 3.21 22.77 -4.36
N GLU A 65 3.84 23.52 -5.27
CA GLU A 65 4.64 22.94 -6.34
C GLU A 65 5.88 22.21 -5.78
N ARG A 66 6.52 22.75 -4.75
CA ARG A 66 7.62 22.07 -4.06
C ARG A 66 7.14 20.73 -3.48
N ARG A 67 5.99 20.69 -2.82
CA ARG A 67 5.40 19.45 -2.29
C ARG A 67 5.10 18.43 -3.40
N ARG A 68 4.53 18.89 -4.52
CA ARG A 68 4.27 18.06 -5.70
C ARG A 68 5.56 17.46 -6.26
N ARG A 69 6.62 18.28 -6.41
CA ARG A 69 7.93 17.82 -6.89
C ARG A 69 8.54 16.77 -5.97
N PHE A 70 8.46 16.94 -4.65
CA PHE A 70 8.92 15.94 -3.70
C PHE A 70 8.18 14.63 -3.87
N ASN A 71 6.84 14.67 -3.91
CA ASN A 71 6.05 13.46 -4.09
C ASN A 71 6.41 12.70 -5.37
N ILE A 72 6.53 13.40 -6.51
CA ILE A 72 6.96 12.77 -7.78
C ILE A 72 8.35 12.14 -7.65
N ASN A 73 9.31 12.85 -7.06
CA ASN A 73 10.66 12.34 -6.90
C ASN A 73 10.70 11.09 -6.01
N ASP A 74 9.89 11.07 -4.95
CA ASP A 74 9.82 9.93 -4.04
C ASP A 74 9.21 8.71 -4.72
N ARG A 75 8.15 8.89 -5.53
CA ARG A 75 7.59 7.78 -6.32
C ARG A 75 8.60 7.22 -7.32
N ILE A 76 9.39 8.08 -7.97
CA ILE A 76 10.46 7.61 -8.86
C ILE A 76 11.52 6.84 -8.08
N LYS A 77 11.93 7.31 -6.89
CA LYS A 77 12.90 6.57 -6.06
C LYS A 77 12.34 5.22 -5.60
N GLU A 78 11.09 5.18 -5.16
CA GLU A 78 10.40 3.96 -4.75
C GLU A 78 10.34 2.94 -5.89
N LEU A 79 9.95 3.37 -7.09
CA LEU A 79 10.00 2.52 -8.29
C LEU A 79 11.39 1.90 -8.49
N GLY A 80 12.45 2.68 -8.30
CA GLY A 80 13.83 2.20 -8.40
C GLY A 80 14.17 1.08 -7.41
N THR A 81 13.51 1.03 -6.24
CA THR A 81 13.70 -0.05 -5.25
C THR A 81 12.97 -1.34 -5.59
N LEU A 82 11.93 -1.26 -6.44
CA LEU A 82 11.12 -2.40 -6.88
C LEU A 82 11.66 -3.08 -8.15
N LEU A 83 12.67 -2.48 -8.79
CA LEU A 83 13.30 -3.07 -9.97
C LEU A 83 14.16 -4.29 -9.59
N PRO A 84 14.23 -5.32 -10.47
CA PRO A 84 15.01 -6.52 -10.24
C PRO A 84 16.50 -6.20 -10.07
N LYS A 85 17.16 -6.92 -9.16
CA LYS A 85 18.60 -6.82 -8.83
C LYS A 85 19.39 -7.98 -9.41
N THR A 86 20.71 -8.01 -9.19
CA THR A 86 21.68 -8.93 -9.82
C THR A 86 21.31 -10.41 -9.91
N ASN A 87 20.49 -10.92 -8.99
CA ASN A 87 20.10 -12.32 -8.95
C ASN A 87 18.63 -12.56 -9.30
N ASP A 88 17.89 -11.51 -9.67
CA ASP A 88 16.47 -11.62 -9.96
C ASP A 88 16.23 -12.00 -11.43
N PRO A 89 15.18 -12.80 -11.72
CA PRO A 89 14.69 -12.98 -13.07
C PRO A 89 14.43 -11.63 -13.75
N TYR A 90 14.73 -11.54 -15.05
CA TYR A 90 14.60 -10.33 -15.87
C TYR A 90 15.59 -9.19 -15.55
N TYR A 91 16.58 -9.42 -14.68
CA TYR A 91 17.58 -8.39 -14.37
C TYR A 91 18.31 -7.84 -15.61
N GLU A 92 18.71 -8.70 -16.56
CA GLU A 92 19.43 -8.29 -17.77
C GLU A 92 18.60 -7.37 -18.68
N VAL A 93 17.28 -7.50 -18.68
CA VAL A 93 16.37 -6.69 -19.52
C VAL A 93 16.24 -5.26 -18.98
N VAL A 94 16.46 -5.11 -17.67
CA VAL A 94 16.09 -3.90 -16.92
C VAL A 94 17.33 -3.17 -16.38
N ARG A 95 18.52 -3.79 -16.50
CA ARG A 95 19.78 -3.27 -15.96
C ARG A 95 20.24 -2.04 -16.74
N ASP A 96 20.28 -0.93 -16.02
CA ASP A 96 21.07 0.24 -16.41
C ASP A 96 22.05 0.57 -15.28
N THR A 97 23.32 0.75 -15.62
CA THR A 97 24.43 0.80 -14.64
C THR A 97 24.41 2.07 -13.78
N ARG A 98 23.59 3.07 -14.14
CA ARG A 98 23.42 4.33 -13.41
C ARG A 98 21.94 4.70 -13.27
N PRO A 99 21.34 4.55 -12.08
CA PRO A 99 19.94 4.91 -11.88
C PRO A 99 19.77 6.43 -11.95
N ASN A 100 18.96 6.88 -12.90
CA ASN A 100 18.48 8.24 -13.02
C ASN A 100 16.97 8.22 -13.25
N LYS A 101 16.30 9.38 -13.21
CA LYS A 101 14.84 9.42 -13.32
C LYS A 101 14.32 8.78 -14.63
N GLY A 102 15.00 9.01 -15.75
CA GLY A 102 14.60 8.46 -17.05
C GLY A 102 14.77 6.94 -17.10
N THR A 103 15.92 6.44 -16.63
CA THR A 103 16.20 4.99 -16.65
C THR A 103 15.30 4.24 -15.69
N ILE A 104 15.05 4.75 -14.48
CA ILE A 104 14.10 4.13 -13.54
C ILE A 104 12.70 4.02 -14.15
N LEU A 105 12.20 5.08 -14.80
CA LEU A 105 10.89 5.05 -15.44
C LEU A 105 10.83 4.05 -16.59
N LYS A 106 11.83 4.05 -17.47
CA LYS A 106 11.92 3.10 -18.59
C LYS A 106 11.95 1.66 -18.08
N SER A 107 12.87 1.36 -17.18
CA SER A 107 13.03 0.06 -16.53
C SER A 107 11.75 -0.41 -15.83
N SER A 108 11.03 0.50 -15.17
CA SER A 108 9.75 0.18 -14.52
C SER A 108 8.69 -0.24 -15.53
N VAL A 109 8.58 0.47 -16.66
CA VAL A 109 7.63 0.13 -17.72
C VAL A 109 7.97 -1.22 -18.35
N ASP A 110 9.24 -1.46 -18.65
CA ASP A 110 9.69 -2.71 -19.25
C ASP A 110 9.47 -3.90 -18.29
N TYR A 111 9.77 -3.71 -17.00
CA TYR A 111 9.52 -4.73 -15.99
C TYR A 111 8.04 -5.06 -15.81
N ILE A 112 7.15 -4.06 -15.80
CA ILE A 112 5.69 -4.29 -15.76
C ILE A 112 5.23 -5.12 -16.96
N LYS A 113 5.76 -4.87 -18.17
CA LYS A 113 5.42 -5.69 -19.35
C LYS A 113 5.87 -7.14 -19.16
N CYS A 114 7.08 -7.37 -18.66
CA CYS A 114 7.57 -8.71 -18.32
C CYS A 114 6.66 -9.41 -17.31
N LEU A 115 6.31 -8.73 -16.22
CA LEU A 115 5.42 -9.28 -15.19
C LEU A 115 4.02 -9.62 -15.73
N LYS A 116 3.45 -8.79 -16.62
CA LYS A 116 2.16 -9.09 -17.26
C LYS A 116 2.20 -10.36 -18.11
N HIS A 117 3.27 -10.55 -18.88
CA HIS A 117 3.46 -11.78 -19.64
C HIS A 117 3.66 -12.98 -18.72
N GLU A 118 4.44 -12.80 -17.65
CA GLU A 118 4.75 -13.86 -16.70
C GLU A 118 3.51 -14.34 -15.94
N VAL A 119 2.65 -13.43 -15.48
CA VAL A 119 1.36 -13.78 -14.88
C VAL A 119 0.49 -14.60 -15.83
N SER A 120 0.47 -14.24 -17.12
CA SER A 120 -0.30 -14.98 -18.12
C SER A 120 0.27 -16.39 -18.35
N ARG A 121 1.61 -16.51 -18.40
CA ARG A 121 2.33 -17.78 -18.53
C ARG A 121 2.08 -18.68 -17.32
N LEU A 122 2.14 -18.15 -16.10
CA LEU A 122 1.89 -18.89 -14.87
C LEU A 122 0.47 -19.45 -14.81
N LYS A 123 -0.54 -18.66 -15.22
CA LYS A 123 -1.93 -19.16 -15.32
C LYS A 123 -2.08 -20.33 -16.30
N GLN A 124 -1.42 -20.25 -17.46
CA GLN A 124 -1.46 -21.35 -18.44
C GLN A 124 -0.74 -22.60 -17.92
N ASN A 125 0.38 -22.41 -17.22
CA ASN A 125 1.12 -23.51 -16.60
C ASN A 125 0.31 -24.19 -15.49
N GLU A 126 -0.36 -23.41 -14.63
CA GLU A 126 -1.24 -23.93 -13.58
C GLU A 126 -2.38 -24.77 -14.17
N TYR A 127 -3.00 -24.30 -15.25
CA TYR A 127 -4.04 -25.06 -15.94
C TYR A 127 -3.50 -26.40 -16.48
N ARG A 128 -2.35 -26.37 -17.18
CA ARG A 128 -1.71 -27.60 -17.70
C ARG A 128 -1.32 -28.55 -16.56
N GLN A 129 -0.79 -28.02 -15.47
CA GLN A 129 -0.41 -28.80 -14.30
C GLN A 129 -1.63 -29.52 -13.71
N ARG A 130 -2.75 -28.83 -13.54
CA ARG A 130 -4.00 -29.45 -13.06
C ARG A 130 -4.50 -30.57 -13.98
N GLN A 131 -4.40 -30.40 -15.30
CA GLN A 131 -4.77 -31.47 -16.24
C GLN A 131 -3.84 -32.68 -16.13
N MET A 132 -2.53 -32.44 -15.98
CA MET A 132 -1.54 -33.51 -15.78
C MET A 132 -1.77 -34.26 -14.47
N GLU A 133 -2.09 -33.57 -13.39
CA GLU A 133 -2.41 -34.18 -12.08
C GLU A 133 -3.65 -35.08 -12.16
N LEU A 134 -4.70 -34.63 -12.85
CA LEU A 134 -5.91 -35.44 -13.08
C LEU A 134 -5.61 -36.70 -13.90
N LEU A 135 -4.80 -36.57 -14.96
CA LEU A 135 -4.40 -37.71 -15.77
C LEU A 135 -3.53 -38.70 -14.97
N ASN A 136 -2.54 -38.19 -14.23
CA ASN A 136 -1.68 -39.00 -13.38
C ASN A 136 -2.48 -39.74 -12.31
N HIS A 137 -3.47 -39.09 -11.69
CA HIS A 137 -4.37 -39.76 -10.74
C HIS A 137 -5.10 -40.94 -11.40
N ARG A 138 -5.68 -40.74 -12.58
CA ARG A 138 -6.36 -41.82 -13.32
C ARG A 138 -5.42 -42.96 -13.70
N LEU A 139 -4.18 -42.66 -14.05
CA LEU A 139 -3.18 -43.67 -14.38
C LEU A 139 -2.77 -44.48 -13.14
N LEU A 140 -2.57 -43.81 -11.99
CA LEU A 140 -2.28 -44.47 -10.72
C LEU A 140 -3.40 -45.41 -10.29
N ASP A 141 -4.66 -44.99 -10.42
CA ASP A 141 -5.83 -45.85 -10.16
C ASP A 141 -5.78 -47.10 -11.04
N ARG A 142 -5.54 -46.95 -12.34
CA ARG A 142 -5.45 -48.08 -13.28
C ARG A 142 -4.34 -49.06 -12.92
N ILE A 143 -3.15 -48.57 -12.56
CA ILE A 143 -2.03 -49.39 -12.13
C ILE A 143 -2.41 -50.19 -10.87
N LYS A 144 -3.03 -49.53 -9.89
CA LYS A 144 -3.50 -50.18 -8.66
C LYS A 144 -4.51 -51.29 -8.94
N TYR A 145 -5.51 -51.04 -9.79
CA TYR A 145 -6.49 -52.07 -10.16
C TYR A 145 -5.85 -53.23 -10.94
N ALA A 146 -4.88 -52.96 -11.82
CA ALA A 146 -4.16 -54.00 -12.54
C ALA A 146 -3.36 -54.91 -11.59
N GLY A 147 -2.64 -54.34 -10.62
CA GLY A 147 -1.92 -55.11 -9.59
C GLY A 147 -2.84 -56.01 -8.78
N LEU A 148 -4.00 -55.50 -8.33
CA LEU A 148 -5.00 -56.29 -7.61
C LEU A 148 -5.54 -57.47 -8.44
N ARG A 149 -5.71 -57.28 -9.76
CA ARG A 149 -6.14 -58.35 -10.66
C ARG A 149 -5.07 -59.43 -10.80
N GLU A 150 -3.80 -59.05 -10.94
CA GLU A 150 -2.70 -60.02 -10.98
C GLU A 150 -2.63 -60.85 -9.70
N ASP A 151 -2.73 -60.22 -8.53
CA ASP A 151 -2.69 -60.91 -7.24
C ASP A 151 -3.88 -61.86 -7.04
N SER A 152 -5.08 -61.42 -7.44
CA SER A 152 -6.27 -62.28 -7.46
C SER A 152 -6.07 -63.49 -8.39
N THR A 153 -5.49 -63.29 -9.57
CA THR A 153 -5.25 -64.37 -10.54
C THR A 153 -4.23 -65.36 -10.01
N LYS A 154 -3.12 -64.89 -9.42
CA LYS A 154 -2.12 -65.72 -8.75
C LYS A 154 -2.74 -66.55 -7.62
N ASN A 155 -3.58 -65.93 -6.79
CA ASN A 155 -4.30 -66.64 -5.72
C ASN A 155 -5.22 -67.74 -6.25
N HIS A 156 -5.99 -67.48 -7.31
CA HIS A 156 -6.84 -68.50 -7.92
C HIS A 156 -6.04 -69.68 -8.45
N ILE A 157 -4.89 -69.43 -9.10
CA ILE A 157 -3.99 -70.49 -9.60
C ILE A 157 -3.45 -71.33 -8.45
N VAL A 158 -2.99 -70.70 -7.36
CA VAL A 158 -2.48 -71.40 -6.17
C VAL A 158 -3.57 -72.26 -5.51
N ILE A 159 -4.80 -71.74 -5.39
CA ILE A 159 -5.93 -72.48 -4.84
C ILE A 159 -6.30 -73.67 -5.73
N ALA A 160 -6.35 -73.47 -7.05
CA ALA A 160 -6.63 -74.54 -8.01
C ALA A 160 -5.59 -75.66 -7.91
N TYR A 161 -4.29 -75.31 -7.86
CA TYR A 161 -3.20 -76.26 -7.72
C TYR A 161 -3.31 -77.09 -6.42
N LYS A 162 -3.61 -76.44 -5.28
CA LYS A 162 -3.79 -77.12 -3.98
C LYS A 162 -5.01 -78.05 -3.93
N ARG A 163 -6.03 -77.85 -4.77
CA ARG A 163 -7.23 -78.69 -4.82
C ARG A 163 -7.05 -79.94 -5.69
N SER A 164 -6.05 -79.96 -6.56
CA SER A 164 -5.77 -81.06 -7.49
C SER A 164 -4.82 -82.13 -6.92
N HIS A 165 -4.38 -81.98 -5.69
CA HIS A 165 -3.55 -82.93 -4.93
C HIS A 165 -4.21 -83.20 -3.58
#